data_AF-A0A953PUY1-F1
#
_entry.id   AF-A0A953PUY1-F1
#
_cell.length_a   1.000
_cell.length_b   1.000
_cell.length_c   1.000
_cell.angle_alpha   90.00
_cell.angle_beta   90.00
_cell.angle_gamma   90.00
#
_symmetry.space_group_name_H-M   'P 1'
#
loop_
_entity.id
_entity.type
_entity.pdbx_description
1 polymer ?
#
loop_
_entity_poly.entity_id
_entity_poly.type
_entity_poly.pdbx_seq_one_letter_code
_entity_poly.pdbx_strand_id
1 'polypeptide(L)'
;MLRTFALAFVVAQATAGACGTSGTTGTTTTSTTTASTLNMLSIVVNDGPAHSYFNGAFTSVMICVPGQSACQVIDGVLVDTGSSGLRILSSALTLSLPQQADATGAPIVECNEFVDGITWGPVQTADIKLAGETASSVPIQVIGAPNFSTIPKACSSVGPTEDTLTALGANGILGVSVFRQDCGSGCTIAGGANPGVYYACPASGCLVTTQALTRQVQNPVWLFPVDNNGVVVQLPPVPTGGALTVTGSLIFGIGTQSDNALGSARVLTVDQVGNFTTVFNNQSYSSSFIDSGSNGIFFLDSATTSLPLCQQSTDFYCPPTLRAFSATHRGVNAATSAVTFNVGNVDALNGSFNAFSEVAGPNAGSFDWGLSFFFGRTIFTAIEGQSTPGGTGPYWAY
;
A
#
# COMPACT_ATOMS: atom_id res chain seq x y z
N MET A 1 3.90 13.56 2.41
CA MET A 1 3.13 12.65 3.27
C MET A 1 3.86 11.32 3.31
N LEU A 2 4.31 10.96 4.50
CA LEU A 2 4.88 9.65 4.83
C LEU A 2 3.69 8.80 5.30
N ARG A 3 3.33 7.76 4.55
CA ARG A 3 2.05 7.03 4.72
C ARG A 3 2.27 5.53 4.88
N THR A 4 2.79 5.11 6.03
CA THR A 4 2.99 3.67 6.30
C THR A 4 2.22 3.22 7.54
N PHE A 5 1.80 1.96 7.57
CA PHE A 5 1.15 1.30 8.71
C PHE A 5 2.11 1.17 9.92
N ALA A 6 1.65 1.52 11.13
CA ALA A 6 2.39 1.26 12.38
C ALA A 6 2.18 -0.20 12.85
N LEU A 7 3.21 -1.04 12.74
CA LEU A 7 3.05 -2.50 12.77
C LEU A 7 2.87 -3.16 14.14
N ALA A 8 1.99 -4.17 14.17
CA ALA A 8 1.76 -5.11 15.26
C ALA A 8 2.23 -6.54 14.87
N PHE A 9 2.93 -7.21 15.80
CA PHE A 9 3.64 -8.48 15.59
C PHE A 9 2.74 -9.69 15.27
N VAL A 10 3.17 -10.53 14.33
CA VAL A 10 2.56 -11.84 14.01
C VAL A 10 3.62 -12.91 13.72
N VAL A 11 3.51 -14.08 14.37
CA VAL A 11 4.38 -15.25 14.19
C VAL A 11 3.52 -16.44 13.69
N ALA A 12 3.87 -17.10 12.57
CA ALA A 12 3.61 -18.54 12.37
C ALA A 12 4.29 -19.14 11.11
N GLN A 13 4.59 -20.44 11.21
CA GLN A 13 5.44 -21.29 10.36
C GLN A 13 4.73 -21.91 9.13
N ALA A 14 5.52 -22.18 8.08
CA ALA A 14 5.11 -22.80 6.81
C ALA A 14 5.44 -24.30 6.73
N THR A 15 4.68 -25.03 5.89
CA THR A 15 5.02 -26.39 5.40
C THR A 15 4.82 -26.48 3.88
N ALA A 16 5.69 -27.26 3.22
CA ALA A 16 5.91 -27.31 1.77
C ALA A 16 5.35 -28.58 1.10
N GLY A 17 5.16 -28.54 -0.23
CA GLY A 17 4.93 -29.71 -1.08
C GLY A 17 4.89 -29.39 -2.58
N ALA A 18 5.78 -30.01 -3.36
CA ALA A 18 6.04 -29.90 -4.81
C ALA A 18 5.03 -30.72 -5.68
N CYS A 19 5.03 -30.87 -7.03
CA CYS A 19 6.00 -30.73 -8.14
C CYS A 19 5.29 -30.97 -9.51
N GLY A 20 5.80 -30.41 -10.64
CA GLY A 20 5.84 -30.95 -12.04
C GLY A 20 4.56 -30.97 -12.91
N THR A 21 4.53 -30.85 -14.26
CA THR A 21 5.55 -30.83 -15.34
C THR A 21 4.94 -30.37 -16.70
N SER A 22 5.84 -29.98 -17.61
CA SER A 22 5.85 -29.43 -19.00
C SER A 22 4.94 -29.96 -20.13
N GLY A 23 4.73 -29.12 -21.16
CA GLY A 23 4.28 -29.48 -22.53
C GLY A 23 4.39 -28.33 -23.56
N THR A 24 4.83 -28.63 -24.78
CA THR A 24 5.48 -27.77 -25.81
C THR A 24 4.60 -27.03 -26.83
N THR A 25 5.25 -26.10 -27.56
CA THR A 25 4.84 -24.99 -28.44
C THR A 25 4.24 -25.31 -29.82
N GLY A 26 3.42 -24.37 -30.34
CA GLY A 26 3.06 -24.23 -31.75
C GLY A 26 2.70 -22.77 -32.10
N THR A 27 3.46 -22.15 -33.02
CA THR A 27 3.41 -20.72 -33.35
C THR A 27 2.47 -20.44 -34.53
N THR A 28 1.54 -19.50 -34.37
CA THR A 28 0.76 -18.91 -35.47
C THR A 28 0.71 -17.40 -35.30
N THR A 29 1.20 -16.68 -36.30
CA THR A 29 1.23 -15.21 -36.37
C THR A 29 -0.14 -14.67 -36.78
N THR A 30 -0.81 -13.99 -35.85
CA THR A 30 -2.01 -13.19 -36.10
C THR A 30 -1.82 -11.78 -35.55
N SER A 31 -2.15 -10.79 -36.39
CA SER A 31 -2.16 -9.35 -36.12
C SER A 31 -2.80 -9.02 -34.77
N THR A 32 -1.99 -8.63 -33.78
CA THR A 32 -2.43 -8.31 -32.41
C THR A 32 -2.97 -6.89 -32.31
N THR A 33 -4.29 -6.73 -32.36
CA THR A 33 -4.94 -5.77 -31.48
C THR A 33 -4.71 -6.27 -30.05
N THR A 34 -3.87 -5.60 -29.27
CA THR A 34 -3.54 -6.00 -27.89
C THR A 34 -4.85 -6.12 -27.11
N ALA A 35 -5.26 -7.35 -26.78
CA ALA A 35 -6.33 -7.55 -25.82
C ALA A 35 -5.89 -6.87 -24.51
N SER A 36 -6.77 -6.04 -23.93
CA SER A 36 -6.60 -5.62 -22.53
C SER A 36 -6.43 -6.89 -21.71
N THR A 37 -5.26 -7.07 -21.08
CA THR A 37 -5.10 -8.16 -20.12
C THR A 37 -6.08 -7.91 -18.99
N LEU A 38 -6.82 -8.94 -18.58
CA LEU A 38 -7.93 -8.81 -17.62
C LEU A 38 -7.43 -8.47 -16.21
N ASN A 39 -6.13 -8.56 -15.95
CA ASN A 39 -5.49 -8.31 -14.65
C ASN A 39 -4.80 -6.93 -14.56
N MET A 40 -4.91 -6.06 -15.57
CA MET A 40 -4.22 -4.78 -15.58
C MET A 40 -5.15 -3.61 -15.24
N LEU A 41 -4.84 -2.89 -14.16
CA LEU A 41 -5.50 -1.66 -13.75
C LEU A 41 -4.61 -0.45 -14.04
N SER A 42 -5.16 0.60 -14.66
CA SER A 42 -4.42 1.83 -14.91
C SER A 42 -4.19 2.61 -13.62
N ILE A 43 -2.97 3.12 -13.42
CA ILE A 43 -2.66 4.06 -12.33
C ILE A 43 -2.10 5.36 -12.92
N VAL A 44 -2.42 6.49 -12.28
CA VAL A 44 -1.98 7.82 -12.72
C VAL A 44 -1.35 8.56 -11.55
N VAL A 45 -0.14 9.07 -11.75
CA VAL A 45 0.50 9.99 -10.82
C VAL A 45 0.08 11.42 -11.15
N ASN A 46 -0.65 12.02 -10.22
CA ASN A 46 -1.15 13.40 -10.29
C ASN A 46 -1.28 14.01 -8.88
N ASP A 47 -1.97 15.14 -8.76
CA ASP A 47 -2.19 15.89 -7.52
C ASP A 47 -3.35 15.40 -6.65
N GLY A 48 -3.99 14.31 -7.07
CA GLY A 48 -5.11 13.70 -6.38
C GLY A 48 -6.39 14.52 -6.44
N PRO A 49 -7.51 13.96 -5.94
CA PRO A 49 -8.81 14.65 -5.93
C PRO A 49 -8.85 15.91 -5.06
N ALA A 50 -7.90 16.07 -4.13
CA ALA A 50 -7.78 17.26 -3.29
C ALA A 50 -6.86 18.36 -3.88
N HIS A 51 -6.18 18.10 -5.00
CA HIS A 51 -5.20 19.01 -5.61
C HIS A 51 -4.10 19.47 -4.64
N SER A 52 -3.68 18.56 -3.76
CA SER A 52 -2.73 18.83 -2.67
C SER A 52 -1.60 17.80 -2.59
N TYR A 53 -1.62 16.82 -3.49
CA TYR A 53 -0.61 15.77 -3.56
C TYR A 53 0.43 16.09 -4.64
N PHE A 54 1.63 15.57 -4.48
CA PHE A 54 2.52 15.26 -5.58
C PHE A 54 3.03 13.85 -5.31
N ASN A 55 3.48 13.12 -6.32
CA ASN A 55 3.87 11.71 -6.19
C ASN A 55 2.79 10.85 -5.51
N GLY A 56 1.52 11.05 -5.86
CA GLY A 56 0.44 10.15 -5.46
C GLY A 56 0.01 9.33 -6.67
N ALA A 57 0.07 8.00 -6.58
CA ALA A 57 -0.41 7.10 -7.62
C ALA A 57 -1.87 6.75 -7.35
N PHE A 58 -2.78 7.20 -8.22
CA PHE A 58 -4.22 7.03 -8.04
C PHE A 58 -4.83 6.09 -9.08
N THR A 59 -5.89 5.41 -8.69
CA THR A 59 -6.73 4.57 -9.54
C THR A 59 -8.21 4.80 -9.25
N SER A 60 -9.06 4.10 -10.00
CA SER A 60 -10.48 3.95 -9.76
C SER A 60 -10.78 2.54 -9.26
N VAL A 61 -11.65 2.43 -8.27
CA VAL A 61 -12.12 1.15 -7.74
C VAL A 61 -13.63 1.03 -7.95
N MET A 62 -14.11 -0.14 -8.38
CA MET A 62 -15.54 -0.41 -8.44
C MET A 62 -15.95 -1.23 -7.22
N ILE A 63 -16.91 -0.71 -6.46
CA ILE A 63 -17.47 -1.31 -5.25
C ILE A 63 -18.93 -1.66 -5.53
N CYS A 64 -19.37 -2.84 -5.09
CA CYS A 64 -20.77 -3.24 -5.16
C CYS A 64 -21.28 -3.67 -3.79
N VAL A 65 -22.59 -3.52 -3.56
CA VAL A 65 -23.27 -4.18 -2.44
C VAL A 65 -23.11 -5.70 -2.62
N PRO A 66 -22.66 -6.46 -1.60
CA PRO A 66 -22.31 -7.87 -1.76
C PRO A 66 -23.42 -8.72 -2.40
N GLY A 67 -23.06 -9.45 -3.46
CA GLY A 67 -23.97 -10.33 -4.19
C GLY A 67 -25.03 -9.61 -5.03
N GLN A 68 -24.93 -8.28 -5.20
CA GLN A 68 -25.90 -7.47 -5.93
C GLN A 68 -25.26 -6.75 -7.12
N SER A 69 -26.10 -6.23 -8.02
CA SER A 69 -25.66 -5.42 -9.17
C SER A 69 -25.52 -3.93 -8.86
N ALA A 70 -25.88 -3.49 -7.65
CA ALA A 70 -25.74 -2.10 -7.23
C ALA A 70 -24.26 -1.79 -6.98
N CYS A 71 -23.64 -1.09 -7.92
CA CYS A 71 -22.22 -0.77 -7.91
C CYS A 71 -21.97 0.73 -8.08
N GLN A 72 -20.82 1.17 -7.60
CA GLN A 72 -20.32 2.53 -7.71
C GLN A 72 -18.83 2.49 -8.06
N VAL A 73 -18.40 3.34 -8.99
CA VAL A 73 -16.98 3.62 -9.23
C VAL A 73 -16.55 4.78 -8.35
N ILE A 74 -15.42 4.63 -7.68
CA ILE A 74 -14.79 5.68 -6.86
C ILE A 74 -13.42 5.96 -7.47
N ASP A 75 -13.27 7.17 -8.01
CA ASP A 75 -12.02 7.67 -8.59
C ASP A 75 -11.13 8.30 -7.52
N GLY A 76 -9.83 8.47 -7.82
CA GLY A 76 -8.91 9.16 -6.92
C GLY A 76 -8.60 8.36 -5.64
N VAL A 77 -8.52 7.04 -5.78
CA VAL A 77 -8.11 6.11 -4.71
C VAL A 77 -6.60 5.91 -4.79
N LEU A 78 -5.89 6.21 -3.72
CA LEU A 78 -4.43 6.08 -3.62
C LEU A 78 -4.04 4.60 -3.63
N VAL A 79 -3.11 4.21 -4.49
CA VAL A 79 -2.52 2.87 -4.50
C VAL A 79 -1.38 2.83 -3.50
N ASP A 80 -1.50 1.97 -2.50
CA ASP A 80 -0.61 1.93 -1.34
C ASP A 80 -0.09 0.51 -1.12
N THR A 81 1.19 0.30 -1.39
CA THR A 81 1.85 -0.99 -1.14
C THR A 81 2.37 -1.11 0.30
N GLY A 82 2.33 -0.05 1.10
CA GLY A 82 2.68 -0.01 2.53
C GLY A 82 1.53 -0.37 3.47
N SER A 83 0.29 -0.44 2.98
CA SER A 83 -0.88 -0.86 3.77
C SER A 83 -1.68 -2.00 3.13
N SER A 84 -2.58 -2.62 3.91
CA SER A 84 -3.44 -3.72 3.46
C SER A 84 -4.91 -3.33 3.49
N GLY A 85 -5.57 -3.55 2.36
CA GLY A 85 -7.01 -3.48 2.22
C GLY A 85 -7.58 -2.14 1.81
N LEU A 86 -8.86 -2.16 1.46
CA LEU A 86 -9.56 -1.02 0.89
C LEU A 86 -10.18 -0.17 2.00
N ARG A 87 -9.86 1.13 1.98
CA ARG A 87 -10.42 2.14 2.88
C ARG A 87 -11.00 3.28 2.06
N ILE A 88 -12.26 3.64 2.28
CA ILE A 88 -12.98 4.63 1.46
C ILE A 88 -13.56 5.70 2.35
N LEU A 89 -13.44 6.98 1.96
CA LEU A 89 -14.14 8.06 2.66
C LEU A 89 -15.65 7.88 2.52
N SER A 90 -16.39 8.00 3.63
CA SER A 90 -17.85 7.94 3.62
C SER A 90 -18.46 8.99 2.68
N SER A 91 -17.82 10.15 2.54
CA SER A 91 -18.21 11.23 1.62
C SER A 91 -18.09 10.85 0.14
N ALA A 92 -17.27 9.86 -0.19
CA ALA A 92 -17.12 9.33 -1.54
C ALA A 92 -18.02 8.11 -1.81
N LEU A 93 -18.76 7.61 -0.80
CA LEU A 93 -19.58 6.40 -0.90
C LEU A 93 -21.08 6.73 -0.87
N THR A 94 -21.82 6.26 -1.88
CA THR A 94 -23.28 6.40 -1.99
C THR A 94 -24.04 5.09 -1.75
N LEU A 95 -23.32 3.96 -1.75
CA LEU A 95 -23.88 2.63 -1.49
C LEU A 95 -24.13 2.41 0.00
N SER A 96 -25.21 1.69 0.31
CA SER A 96 -25.44 1.15 1.66
C SER A 96 -24.81 -0.23 1.76
N LEU A 97 -23.61 -0.31 2.35
CA LEU A 97 -22.90 -1.57 2.54
C LEU A 97 -23.28 -2.24 3.87
N PRO A 98 -23.33 -3.58 3.94
CA PRO A 98 -23.57 -4.31 5.18
C PRO A 98 -22.51 -4.00 6.24
N GLN A 99 -22.98 -3.59 7.42
CA GLN A 99 -22.15 -3.38 8.61
C GLN A 99 -21.68 -4.73 9.17
N GLN A 100 -20.39 -4.86 9.48
CA GLN A 100 -19.92 -5.97 10.30
C GLN A 100 -20.26 -5.76 11.77
N ALA A 101 -20.66 -6.82 12.44
CA ALA A 101 -20.94 -6.83 13.87
C ALA A 101 -20.24 -7.99 14.56
N ASP A 102 -19.98 -7.83 15.85
CA ASP A 102 -19.54 -8.91 16.73
C ASP A 102 -20.69 -9.89 17.05
N ALA A 103 -20.40 -10.90 17.88
CA ALA A 103 -21.38 -11.91 18.27
C ALA A 103 -22.57 -11.35 19.09
N THR A 104 -22.45 -10.14 19.65
CA THR A 104 -23.50 -9.45 20.41
C THR A 104 -24.35 -8.53 19.52
N GLY A 105 -23.96 -8.35 18.25
CA GLY A 105 -24.58 -7.41 17.33
C GLY A 105 -24.02 -5.99 17.43
N ALA A 106 -22.95 -5.76 18.21
CA ALA A 106 -22.30 -4.47 18.26
C ALA A 106 -21.50 -4.24 16.95
N PRO A 107 -21.64 -3.07 16.30
CA PRO A 107 -20.86 -2.75 15.11
C PRO A 107 -19.36 -2.83 15.36
N ILE A 108 -18.65 -3.41 14.39
CA ILE A 108 -17.18 -3.37 14.33
C ILE A 108 -16.75 -2.10 13.61
N VAL A 109 -15.81 -1.41 14.23
CA VAL A 109 -15.18 -0.17 13.76
C VAL A 109 -13.67 -0.35 13.83
N GLU A 110 -12.95 0.26 12.90
CA GLU A 110 -11.51 0.20 12.80
C GLU A 110 -10.90 1.58 13.06
N CYS A 111 -9.85 1.60 13.87
CA CYS A 111 -8.86 2.66 13.93
C CYS A 111 -7.60 2.17 13.23
N ASN A 112 -7.27 2.77 12.08
CA ASN A 112 -6.02 2.47 11.41
C ASN A 112 -5.02 3.59 11.67
N GLU A 113 -3.77 3.22 11.94
CA GLU A 113 -2.67 4.15 12.17
C GLU A 113 -1.77 4.23 10.93
N PHE A 114 -1.60 5.44 10.41
CA PHE A 114 -0.57 5.81 9.45
C PHE A 114 0.47 6.70 10.15
N VAL A 115 1.64 6.86 9.55
CA VAL A 115 2.67 7.76 10.11
C VAL A 115 2.20 9.21 10.19
N ASP A 116 1.37 9.65 9.24
CA ASP A 116 0.84 11.02 9.17
C ASP A 116 -0.52 11.22 9.86
N GLY A 117 -1.19 10.16 10.31
CA GLY A 117 -2.49 10.29 10.94
C GLY A 117 -3.20 8.99 11.28
N ILE A 118 -4.49 9.10 11.59
CA ILE A 118 -5.36 7.96 11.84
C ILE A 118 -6.61 8.03 10.98
N THR A 119 -7.08 6.88 10.53
CA THR A 119 -8.44 6.74 9.99
C THR A 119 -9.34 6.09 11.01
N TRP A 120 -10.61 6.51 11.04
CA TRP A 120 -11.61 5.95 11.93
C TRP A 120 -12.91 5.72 11.16
N GLY A 121 -13.48 4.54 11.28
CA GLY A 121 -14.74 4.25 10.61
C GLY A 121 -15.19 2.79 10.68
N PRO A 122 -16.47 2.50 10.41
CA PRO A 122 -17.01 1.16 10.43
C PRO A 122 -16.30 0.22 9.46
N VAL A 123 -16.19 -1.03 9.85
CA VAL A 123 -15.85 -2.12 8.96
C VAL A 123 -17.14 -2.61 8.29
N GLN A 124 -17.20 -2.47 6.98
CA GLN A 124 -18.34 -2.89 6.16
C GLN A 124 -17.90 -3.92 5.13
N THR A 125 -18.85 -4.61 4.51
CA THR A 125 -18.55 -5.66 3.54
C THR A 125 -18.94 -5.19 2.14
N ALA A 126 -18.06 -5.39 1.16
CA ALA A 126 -18.30 -5.06 -0.25
C ALA A 126 -17.83 -6.16 -1.20
N ASP A 127 -18.41 -6.24 -2.39
CA ASP A 127 -17.71 -6.85 -3.51
C ASP A 127 -16.83 -5.78 -4.18
N ILE A 128 -15.58 -6.10 -4.47
CA ILE A 128 -14.61 -5.19 -5.08
C ILE A 128 -14.23 -5.73 -6.46
N LYS A 129 -14.35 -4.88 -7.48
CA LYS A 129 -13.98 -5.20 -8.87
C LYS A 129 -12.85 -4.28 -9.31
N LEU A 130 -11.75 -4.89 -9.75
CA LEU A 130 -10.56 -4.20 -10.23
C LEU A 130 -10.11 -4.84 -11.54
N ALA A 131 -10.03 -4.04 -12.60
CA ALA A 131 -9.87 -4.56 -13.95
C ALA A 131 -10.94 -5.64 -14.26
N GLY A 132 -10.51 -6.84 -14.65
CA GLY A 132 -11.35 -8.02 -14.86
C GLY A 132 -11.50 -8.94 -13.65
N GLU A 133 -10.87 -8.63 -12.51
CA GLU A 133 -10.92 -9.44 -11.30
C GLU A 133 -12.03 -9.00 -10.34
N THR A 134 -12.53 -9.93 -9.53
CA THR A 134 -13.56 -9.68 -8.51
C THR A 134 -13.20 -10.37 -7.21
N ALA A 135 -13.11 -9.60 -6.12
CA ALA A 135 -13.05 -10.10 -4.76
C ALA A 135 -14.43 -9.96 -4.11
N SER A 136 -15.00 -11.07 -3.66
CA SER A 136 -16.36 -11.08 -3.08
C SER A 136 -16.34 -10.95 -1.56
N SER A 137 -17.33 -10.23 -1.01
CA SER A 137 -17.58 -10.10 0.42
C SER A 137 -16.35 -9.69 1.24
N VAL A 138 -15.61 -8.71 0.73
CA VAL A 138 -14.39 -8.17 1.33
C VAL A 138 -14.73 -7.22 2.48
N PRO A 139 -14.17 -7.41 3.68
CA PRO A 139 -14.17 -6.41 4.74
C PRO A 139 -13.36 -5.17 4.31
N ILE A 140 -13.98 -4.00 4.34
CA ILE A 140 -13.39 -2.69 4.02
C ILE A 140 -13.65 -1.69 5.13
N GLN A 141 -12.81 -0.67 5.25
CA GLN A 141 -13.06 0.47 6.14
C GLN A 141 -13.86 1.56 5.41
N VAL A 142 -14.91 2.09 6.03
CA VAL A 142 -15.59 3.30 5.56
C VAL A 142 -15.27 4.46 6.51
N ILE A 143 -14.31 5.28 6.13
CA ILE A 143 -13.70 6.31 6.96
C ILE A 143 -14.66 7.48 7.17
N GLY A 144 -14.71 8.04 8.38
CA GLY A 144 -15.45 9.28 8.66
C GLY A 144 -16.96 9.11 8.53
N ALA A 145 -17.49 7.90 8.79
CA ALA A 145 -18.91 7.66 8.72
C ALA A 145 -19.66 8.46 9.82
N PRO A 146 -20.71 9.25 9.49
CA PRO A 146 -21.36 10.14 10.45
C PRO A 146 -21.96 9.46 11.69
N ASN A 147 -22.30 8.17 11.59
CA ASN A 147 -22.81 7.36 12.69
C ASN A 147 -21.73 6.89 13.68
N PHE A 148 -20.45 7.18 13.41
CA PHE A 148 -19.31 6.84 14.27
C PHE A 148 -18.40 8.06 14.51
N SER A 149 -18.97 9.23 14.77
CA SER A 149 -18.21 10.49 14.94
C SER A 149 -17.37 10.57 16.22
N THR A 150 -17.60 9.69 17.21
CA THR A 150 -16.85 9.69 18.48
C THR A 150 -15.68 8.73 18.38
N ILE A 151 -14.46 9.28 18.34
CA ILE A 151 -13.22 8.50 18.30
C ILE A 151 -12.70 8.30 19.73
N PRO A 152 -12.47 7.04 20.18
CA PRO A 152 -11.83 6.77 21.47
C PRO A 152 -10.46 7.43 21.57
N LYS A 153 -10.12 7.92 22.77
CA LYS A 153 -8.80 8.53 23.02
C LYS A 153 -7.62 7.62 22.69
N ALA A 154 -7.79 6.31 22.87
CA ALA A 154 -6.76 5.32 22.53
C ALA A 154 -6.39 5.36 21.04
N CYS A 155 -7.32 5.73 20.17
CA CYS A 155 -7.12 5.92 18.74
C CYS A 155 -6.72 7.37 18.42
N SER A 156 -7.50 8.34 18.90
CA SER A 156 -7.32 9.76 18.53
C SER A 156 -6.03 10.40 19.07
N SER A 157 -5.32 9.75 20.00
CA SER A 157 -4.05 10.28 20.54
C SER A 157 -2.84 9.94 19.69
N VAL A 158 -2.98 9.07 18.69
CA VAL A 158 -1.86 8.62 17.85
C VAL A 158 -1.48 9.68 16.81
N GLY A 159 -2.48 10.27 16.16
CA GLY A 159 -2.27 11.26 15.10
C GLY A 159 -3.54 12.03 14.74
N PRO A 160 -3.43 13.04 13.85
CA PRO A 160 -4.59 13.76 13.33
C PRO A 160 -5.54 12.83 12.55
N THR A 161 -6.82 13.20 12.49
CA THR A 161 -7.83 12.41 11.78
C THR A 161 -7.79 12.65 10.27
N GLU A 162 -7.78 11.57 9.50
CA GLU A 162 -7.80 11.58 8.04
C GLU A 162 -9.20 11.23 7.48
N ASP A 163 -10.23 11.92 7.97
CA ASP A 163 -11.64 11.60 7.73
C ASP A 163 -12.33 12.49 6.68
N THR A 164 -11.56 13.35 6.01
CA THR A 164 -12.03 14.24 4.95
C THR A 164 -11.14 14.14 3.71
N LEU A 165 -11.68 14.54 2.54
CA LEU A 165 -10.92 14.58 1.29
C LEU A 165 -9.64 15.42 1.43
N THR A 166 -9.71 16.56 2.11
CA THR A 166 -8.55 17.44 2.30
C THR A 166 -7.51 16.82 3.24
N ALA A 167 -7.94 16.15 4.31
CA ALA A 167 -7.03 15.53 5.26
C ALA A 167 -6.34 14.28 4.67
N LEU A 168 -7.11 13.43 3.98
CA LEU A 168 -6.59 12.21 3.36
C LEU A 168 -5.86 12.47 2.04
N GLY A 169 -6.23 13.53 1.31
CA GLY A 169 -5.72 13.82 -0.04
C GLY A 169 -6.26 12.90 -1.14
N ALA A 170 -7.09 11.92 -0.79
CA ALA A 170 -7.66 10.90 -1.66
C ALA A 170 -9.14 10.65 -1.33
N ASN A 171 -9.89 10.00 -2.23
CA ASN A 171 -11.22 9.48 -1.90
C ASN A 171 -11.17 8.13 -1.15
N GLY A 172 -9.99 7.53 -1.09
CA GLY A 172 -9.71 6.29 -0.38
C GLY A 172 -8.30 5.79 -0.62
N ILE A 173 -7.97 4.67 -0.01
CA ILE A 173 -6.69 3.96 -0.11
C ILE A 173 -6.97 2.52 -0.52
N LEU A 174 -6.31 2.06 -1.59
CA LEU A 174 -6.24 0.67 -2.02
C LEU A 174 -4.92 0.07 -1.52
N GLY A 175 -4.97 -0.53 -0.33
CA GLY A 175 -3.84 -1.22 0.28
C GLY A 175 -3.56 -2.58 -0.37
N VAL A 176 -2.41 -2.72 -1.01
CA VAL A 176 -1.95 -3.91 -1.75
C VAL A 176 -0.57 -4.38 -1.27
N SER A 177 -0.32 -4.32 0.04
CA SER A 177 0.93 -4.79 0.64
C SER A 177 1.16 -6.30 0.51
N VAL A 178 2.26 -6.76 1.10
CA VAL A 178 2.62 -8.18 1.21
C VAL A 178 1.70 -8.98 2.15
N PHE A 179 0.82 -8.35 2.92
CA PHE A 179 -0.05 -9.05 3.88
C PHE A 179 -1.46 -9.30 3.33
N ARG A 180 -2.12 -10.36 3.81
CA ARG A 180 -3.50 -10.70 3.44
C ARG A 180 -4.53 -9.81 4.13
N GLN A 181 -4.24 -9.41 5.36
CA GLN A 181 -5.07 -8.54 6.18
C GLN A 181 -4.21 -7.48 6.88
N ASP A 182 -4.85 -6.44 7.39
CA ASP A 182 -4.20 -5.27 7.99
C ASP A 182 -3.52 -5.52 9.34
N CYS A 183 -4.07 -6.39 10.19
CA CYS A 183 -3.58 -6.58 11.56
C CYS A 183 -3.04 -7.99 11.85
N GLY A 184 -3.56 -9.01 11.16
CA GLY A 184 -3.18 -10.39 11.37
C GLY A 184 -3.47 -10.92 12.78
N SER A 185 -2.62 -11.83 13.27
CA SER A 185 -2.87 -12.52 14.55
C SER A 185 -2.87 -11.59 15.77
N GLY A 186 -2.23 -10.42 15.69
CA GLY A 186 -2.20 -9.44 16.78
C GLY A 186 -3.60 -8.98 17.18
N CYS A 187 -4.53 -8.88 16.22
CA CYS A 187 -5.92 -8.53 16.52
C CYS A 187 -6.79 -9.70 16.95
N THR A 188 -6.28 -10.94 16.95
CA THR A 188 -7.05 -12.11 17.40
C THR A 188 -6.93 -12.35 18.90
N ILE A 189 -5.98 -11.69 19.57
CA ILE A 189 -5.68 -11.86 20.99
C ILE A 189 -6.29 -10.72 21.81
N ALA A 190 -6.76 -11.03 23.02
CA ALA A 190 -7.31 -10.03 23.94
C ALA A 190 -6.22 -9.44 24.86
N GLY A 191 -6.50 -8.31 25.48
CA GLY A 191 -5.62 -7.66 26.45
C GLY A 191 -4.51 -6.82 25.80
N GLY A 192 -3.46 -6.52 26.58
CA GLY A 192 -2.44 -5.52 26.19
C GLY A 192 -1.51 -5.91 25.04
N ALA A 193 -1.59 -7.15 24.54
CA ALA A 193 -0.88 -7.57 23.33
C ALA A 193 -1.69 -7.31 22.05
N ASN A 194 -2.98 -6.96 22.18
CA ASN A 194 -3.79 -6.48 21.06
C ASN A 194 -3.34 -5.06 20.69
N PRO A 195 -3.07 -4.77 19.42
CA PRO A 195 -2.62 -3.44 18.99
C PRO A 195 -3.72 -2.37 19.02
N GLY A 196 -4.98 -2.74 19.28
CA GLY A 196 -6.06 -1.77 19.42
C GLY A 196 -6.62 -1.26 18.10
N VAL A 197 -6.49 -2.02 17.01
CA VAL A 197 -6.98 -1.64 15.66
C VAL A 197 -8.51 -1.74 15.56
N TYR A 198 -9.11 -2.79 16.14
CA TYR A 198 -10.56 -3.03 16.04
C TYR A 198 -11.29 -2.68 17.33
N TYR A 199 -12.48 -2.11 17.18
CA TYR A 199 -13.37 -1.71 18.25
C TYR A 199 -14.77 -2.31 18.04
N ALA A 200 -15.38 -2.79 19.13
CA ALA A 200 -16.81 -3.04 19.19
C ALA A 200 -17.50 -1.80 19.73
N CYS A 201 -18.51 -1.30 19.02
CA CYS A 201 -19.14 0.00 19.28
C CYS A 201 -20.65 -0.12 19.57
N PRO A 202 -21.06 -0.69 20.71
CA PRO A 202 -22.45 -0.58 21.17
C PRO A 202 -22.82 0.89 21.48
N ALA A 203 -24.11 1.14 21.75
CA ALA A 203 -24.62 2.47 22.08
C ALA A 203 -23.95 3.11 23.32
N SER A 204 -23.31 2.30 24.19
CA SER A 204 -22.57 2.77 25.37
C SER A 204 -21.16 3.32 25.06
N GLY A 205 -20.70 3.21 23.81
CA GLY A 205 -19.37 3.64 23.37
C GLY A 205 -18.51 2.49 22.83
N CYS A 206 -17.38 2.86 22.22
CA CYS A 206 -16.47 1.93 21.55
C CYS A 206 -15.34 1.45 22.46
N LEU A 207 -15.09 0.14 22.45
CA LEU A 207 -14.00 -0.50 23.19
C LEU A 207 -13.19 -1.41 22.25
N VAL A 208 -11.87 -1.47 22.47
CA VAL A 208 -11.00 -2.39 21.75
C VAL A 208 -11.54 -3.82 21.84
N THR A 209 -11.56 -4.52 20.72
CA THR A 209 -12.04 -5.90 20.62
C THR A 209 -11.09 -6.77 19.80
N THR A 210 -11.27 -8.07 19.92
CA THR A 210 -10.61 -9.04 19.04
C THR A 210 -11.35 -9.15 17.71
N GLN A 211 -10.63 -9.32 16.61
CA GLN A 211 -11.21 -9.56 15.30
C GLN A 211 -10.60 -10.81 14.64
N ALA A 212 -11.45 -11.71 14.17
CA ALA A 212 -11.03 -12.93 13.47
C ALA A 212 -10.35 -12.58 12.14
N LEU A 213 -9.33 -13.34 11.74
CA LEU A 213 -8.50 -13.04 10.55
C LEU A 213 -9.33 -12.71 9.30
N THR A 214 -10.34 -13.53 8.98
CA THR A 214 -11.18 -13.36 7.78
C THR A 214 -12.20 -12.21 7.88
N ARG A 215 -12.27 -11.54 9.02
CA ARG A 215 -13.18 -10.41 9.31
C ARG A 215 -12.41 -9.11 9.50
N GLN A 216 -11.08 -9.16 9.49
CA GLN A 216 -10.22 -7.99 9.38
C GLN A 216 -10.28 -7.42 7.95
N VAL A 217 -10.00 -6.13 7.78
CA VAL A 217 -9.85 -5.51 6.47
C VAL A 217 -8.78 -6.24 5.67
N GLN A 218 -9.17 -6.71 4.48
CA GLN A 218 -8.38 -7.62 3.65
C GLN A 218 -7.76 -6.88 2.48
N ASN A 219 -6.52 -7.21 2.14
CA ASN A 219 -5.96 -6.94 0.82
C ASN A 219 -6.87 -7.61 -0.24
N PRO A 220 -7.57 -6.85 -1.11
CA PRO A 220 -8.54 -7.45 -2.02
C PRO A 220 -7.92 -8.42 -3.02
N VAL A 221 -6.63 -8.27 -3.35
CA VAL A 221 -5.96 -9.07 -4.38
C VAL A 221 -5.87 -10.54 -3.99
N TRP A 222 -5.62 -10.86 -2.71
CA TRP A 222 -5.50 -12.26 -2.30
C TRP A 222 -6.84 -13.04 -2.38
N LEU A 223 -7.95 -12.31 -2.45
CA LEU A 223 -9.30 -12.86 -2.56
C LEU A 223 -9.77 -13.06 -4.01
N PHE A 224 -8.96 -12.70 -5.00
CA PHE A 224 -9.30 -12.96 -6.39
C PHE A 224 -9.30 -14.47 -6.71
N PRO A 225 -10.13 -14.93 -7.66
CA PRO A 225 -10.13 -16.34 -8.09
C PRO A 225 -8.83 -16.75 -8.79
N VAL A 226 -8.21 -15.82 -9.51
CA VAL A 226 -6.90 -15.96 -10.17
C VAL A 226 -6.07 -14.70 -9.88
N ASP A 227 -4.80 -14.68 -10.28
CA ASP A 227 -3.94 -13.47 -10.13
C ASP A 227 -3.83 -12.95 -8.68
N ASN A 228 -3.97 -13.86 -7.71
CA ASN A 228 -4.12 -13.56 -6.29
C ASN A 228 -2.85 -13.75 -5.47
N ASN A 229 -1.70 -13.92 -6.13
CA ASN A 229 -0.42 -14.19 -5.50
C ASN A 229 0.47 -12.95 -5.30
N GLY A 230 0.03 -11.78 -5.79
CA GLY A 230 0.74 -10.52 -5.63
C GLY A 230 0.31 -9.45 -6.63
N VAL A 231 1.03 -8.34 -6.63
CA VAL A 231 0.85 -7.25 -7.62
C VAL A 231 2.17 -6.83 -8.22
N VAL A 232 2.10 -6.20 -9.39
CA VAL A 232 3.21 -5.53 -10.06
C VAL A 232 2.86 -4.06 -10.29
N VAL A 233 3.67 -3.15 -9.76
CA VAL A 233 3.58 -1.71 -10.05
C VAL A 233 4.62 -1.37 -11.10
N GLN A 234 4.15 -0.84 -12.23
CA GLN A 234 4.99 -0.38 -13.34
C GLN A 234 4.74 1.09 -13.62
N LEU A 235 5.75 1.92 -13.36
CA LEU A 235 5.75 3.34 -13.70
C LEU A 235 6.92 3.64 -14.64
N PRO A 236 6.72 4.46 -15.69
CA PRO A 236 7.82 4.90 -16.53
C PRO A 236 8.82 5.78 -15.73
N PRO A 237 10.05 5.95 -16.21
CA PRO A 237 11.02 6.81 -15.57
C PRO A 237 10.57 8.28 -15.60
N VAL A 238 10.82 8.99 -14.51
CA VAL A 238 10.59 10.44 -14.38
C VAL A 238 11.94 11.14 -14.39
N PRO A 239 12.17 12.14 -15.25
CA PRO A 239 13.41 12.90 -15.25
C PRO A 239 13.51 13.80 -14.02
N THR A 240 14.74 14.18 -13.66
CA THR A 240 14.96 15.26 -12.70
C THR A 240 14.28 16.55 -13.18
N GLY A 241 13.63 17.27 -12.26
CA GLY A 241 12.76 18.41 -12.56
C GLY A 241 11.28 18.02 -12.71
N GLY A 242 11.00 16.72 -12.82
CA GLY A 242 9.67 16.14 -12.76
C GLY A 242 8.91 16.08 -14.09
N ALA A 243 7.66 15.62 -14.00
CA ALA A 243 6.71 15.52 -15.10
C ALA A 243 5.30 15.95 -14.64
N LEU A 244 4.51 16.46 -15.59
CA LEU A 244 3.14 16.92 -15.33
C LEU A 244 2.25 15.79 -14.78
N THR A 245 2.21 14.67 -15.49
CA THR A 245 1.52 13.45 -15.08
C THR A 245 2.32 12.25 -15.55
N VAL A 246 2.13 11.12 -14.88
CA VAL A 246 2.70 9.83 -15.28
C VAL A 246 1.60 8.79 -15.26
N THR A 247 1.42 8.07 -16.36
CA THR A 247 0.51 6.92 -16.40
C THR A 247 1.33 5.64 -16.37
N GLY A 248 0.89 4.69 -15.54
CA GLY A 248 1.45 3.35 -15.48
C GLY A 248 0.38 2.32 -15.17
N SER A 249 0.80 1.18 -14.63
CA SER A 249 -0.07 0.04 -14.41
C SER A 249 0.13 -0.60 -13.04
N LEU A 250 -0.96 -1.02 -12.43
CA LEU A 250 -1.03 -2.00 -11.35
C LEU A 250 -1.54 -3.31 -11.97
N ILE A 251 -0.68 -4.32 -12.04
CA ILE A 251 -0.97 -5.61 -12.66
C ILE A 251 -1.16 -6.65 -11.58
N PHE A 252 -2.26 -7.39 -11.59
CA PHE A 252 -2.53 -8.45 -10.62
C PHE A 252 -1.83 -9.75 -11.01
N GLY A 253 -1.33 -10.45 -10.00
CA GLY A 253 -0.60 -11.70 -10.14
C GLY A 253 0.90 -11.52 -10.41
N ILE A 254 1.67 -12.57 -10.12
CA ILE A 254 3.11 -12.68 -10.38
C ILE A 254 3.36 -14.02 -11.09
N GLY A 255 3.74 -13.94 -12.36
CA GLY A 255 3.98 -15.10 -13.23
C GLY A 255 2.75 -15.95 -13.50
N THR A 256 1.56 -15.37 -13.35
CA THR A 256 0.28 -15.99 -13.65
C THR A 256 -0.16 -15.72 -15.10
N GLN A 257 0.36 -14.63 -15.69
CA GLN A 257 0.11 -14.20 -17.06
C GLN A 257 1.43 -13.77 -17.74
N SER A 258 1.39 -13.47 -19.04
CA SER A 258 2.59 -13.10 -19.81
C SER A 258 3.12 -11.70 -19.50
N ASP A 259 2.27 -10.81 -18.98
CA ASP A 259 2.57 -9.40 -18.69
C ASP A 259 3.12 -9.18 -17.27
N ASN A 260 3.06 -10.20 -16.40
CA ASN A 260 3.50 -10.13 -15.00
C ASN A 260 4.58 -11.17 -14.66
N ALA A 261 5.33 -11.64 -15.65
CA ALA A 261 6.43 -12.57 -15.43
C ALA A 261 7.53 -11.95 -14.54
N LEU A 262 8.01 -12.70 -13.54
CA LEU A 262 9.05 -12.21 -12.60
C LEU A 262 10.39 -11.92 -13.29
N GLY A 263 10.71 -12.65 -14.37
CA GLY A 263 11.95 -12.45 -15.14
C GLY A 263 13.21 -12.60 -14.28
N SER A 264 14.10 -11.60 -14.35
CA SER A 264 15.35 -11.54 -13.59
C SER A 264 15.25 -10.70 -12.31
N ALA A 265 14.04 -10.34 -11.88
CA ALA A 265 13.84 -9.53 -10.69
C ALA A 265 14.44 -10.20 -9.45
N ARG A 266 15.10 -9.41 -8.60
CA ARG A 266 15.76 -9.91 -7.41
C ARG A 266 14.76 -10.05 -6.27
N VAL A 267 14.51 -11.27 -5.83
CA VAL A 267 13.64 -11.56 -4.68
C VAL A 267 14.33 -11.20 -3.36
N LEU A 268 13.72 -10.27 -2.62
CA LEU A 268 14.12 -9.82 -1.29
C LEU A 268 12.98 -10.14 -0.30
N THR A 269 13.17 -11.20 0.49
CA THR A 269 12.18 -11.58 1.50
C THR A 269 12.18 -10.58 2.66
N VAL A 270 11.03 -10.47 3.31
CA VAL A 270 10.82 -9.56 4.44
C VAL A 270 10.68 -10.32 5.75
N ASP A 271 10.79 -9.60 6.87
CA ASP A 271 10.48 -10.14 8.20
C ASP A 271 8.97 -10.24 8.44
N GLN A 272 8.58 -10.63 9.65
CA GLN A 272 7.18 -10.79 10.10
C GLN A 272 6.36 -9.51 10.00
N VAL A 273 7.05 -8.39 9.82
CA VAL A 273 6.58 -7.05 9.93
C VAL A 273 6.71 -6.33 8.58
N GLY A 274 7.11 -7.05 7.52
CA GLY A 274 7.17 -6.51 6.16
C GLY A 274 8.46 -5.76 5.85
N ASN A 275 9.43 -5.76 6.77
CA ASN A 275 10.68 -5.03 6.63
C ASN A 275 11.80 -5.89 6.02
N PHE A 276 12.67 -5.22 5.27
CA PHE A 276 13.99 -5.69 4.90
C PHE A 276 15.06 -4.73 5.43
N THR A 277 16.34 -5.04 5.23
CA THR A 277 17.42 -4.14 5.64
C THR A 277 17.90 -3.26 4.49
N THR A 278 17.95 -1.95 4.70
CA THR A 278 18.76 -1.05 3.86
C THR A 278 20.16 -0.92 4.47
N VAL A 279 21.20 -1.12 3.67
CA VAL A 279 22.58 -0.82 4.03
C VAL A 279 23.01 0.47 3.35
N PHE A 280 23.32 1.48 4.14
CA PHE A 280 23.71 2.82 3.67
C PHE A 280 24.91 3.31 4.49
N ASN A 281 25.95 3.81 3.81
CA ASN A 281 27.21 4.23 4.46
C ASN A 281 27.79 3.21 5.46
N ASN A 282 27.79 1.93 5.08
CA ASN A 282 28.23 0.79 5.90
C ASN A 282 27.43 0.57 7.20
N GLN A 283 26.27 1.23 7.37
CA GLN A 283 25.33 1.02 8.46
C GLN A 283 24.09 0.26 7.97
N SER A 284 23.53 -0.58 8.84
CA SER A 284 22.32 -1.36 8.56
C SER A 284 21.10 -0.75 9.22
N TYR A 285 20.05 -0.54 8.45
CA TYR A 285 18.74 -0.03 8.89
C TYR A 285 17.71 -1.13 8.65
N SER A 286 17.43 -1.93 9.69
CA SER A 286 16.60 -3.14 9.59
C SER A 286 15.10 -2.86 9.46
N SER A 287 14.66 -1.67 9.82
CA SER A 287 13.25 -1.24 9.70
C SER A 287 13.03 -0.51 8.37
N SER A 288 13.46 -1.11 7.25
CA SER A 288 13.27 -0.51 5.91
C SER A 288 12.20 -1.24 5.12
N PHE A 289 11.45 -0.49 4.32
CA PHE A 289 10.31 -1.03 3.55
C PHE A 289 10.08 -0.21 2.28
N ILE A 290 9.17 -0.68 1.42
CA ILE A 290 8.77 -0.03 0.16
C ILE A 290 7.29 0.31 0.24
N ASP A 291 6.92 1.55 -0.15
CA ASP A 291 5.59 2.09 0.12
C ASP A 291 5.14 3.08 -0.97
N SER A 292 4.33 2.66 -1.92
CA SER A 292 3.81 3.57 -2.95
C SER A 292 2.88 4.67 -2.40
N GLY A 293 2.35 4.54 -1.19
CA GLY A 293 1.52 5.56 -0.53
C GLY A 293 2.33 6.77 -0.06
N SER A 294 3.61 6.55 0.28
CA SER A 294 4.56 7.60 0.62
C SER A 294 5.02 8.37 -0.61
N ASN A 295 4.94 9.71 -0.55
CA ASN A 295 5.14 10.55 -1.72
C ASN A 295 6.62 10.91 -2.03
N GLY A 296 7.56 10.22 -1.39
CA GLY A 296 8.99 10.44 -1.52
C GLY A 296 9.79 9.33 -0.85
N ILE A 297 11.11 9.36 -0.97
CA ILE A 297 11.97 8.48 -0.17
C ILE A 297 12.20 9.15 1.19
N PHE A 298 11.72 8.57 2.29
CA PHE A 298 11.95 9.12 3.62
C PHE A 298 13.04 8.33 4.34
N PHE A 299 14.15 8.98 4.67
CA PHE A 299 15.32 8.29 5.22
C PHE A 299 16.17 9.18 6.12
N LEU A 300 16.54 8.63 7.28
CA LEU A 300 17.49 9.19 8.24
C LEU A 300 17.17 10.65 8.66
N ASP A 301 18.03 11.27 9.47
CA ASP A 301 17.87 12.68 9.86
C ASP A 301 18.91 13.57 9.17
N SER A 302 18.68 14.89 9.17
CA SER A 302 19.61 15.88 8.60
C SER A 302 21.01 15.81 9.22
N ALA A 303 21.13 15.42 10.50
CA ALA A 303 22.42 15.27 11.16
C ALA A 303 23.23 14.10 10.57
N THR A 304 22.54 13.03 10.17
CA THR A 304 23.14 11.83 9.57
C THR A 304 23.39 12.00 8.07
N THR A 305 22.44 12.58 7.33
CA THR A 305 22.53 12.71 5.86
C THR A 305 23.34 13.92 5.41
N SER A 306 23.53 14.92 6.28
CA SER A 306 24.03 16.25 5.91
C SER A 306 23.18 16.96 4.84
N LEU A 307 21.90 16.60 4.74
CA LEU A 307 20.92 17.26 3.87
C LEU A 307 20.12 18.27 4.71
N PRO A 308 20.09 19.56 4.34
CA PRO A 308 19.27 20.54 5.04
C PRO A 308 17.78 20.27 4.79
N LEU A 309 16.94 20.59 5.78
CA LEU A 309 15.48 20.62 5.59
C LEU A 309 15.07 21.82 4.76
N CYS A 310 13.96 21.68 4.06
CA CYS A 310 13.27 22.77 3.37
C CYS A 310 12.72 23.81 4.33
N GLN A 311 12.54 25.04 3.85
CA GLN A 311 11.96 26.13 4.64
C GLN A 311 10.45 26.19 4.49
N GLN A 312 9.91 25.84 3.31
CA GLN A 312 8.47 25.84 3.06
C GLN A 312 7.89 24.43 3.25
N SER A 313 8.44 23.43 2.55
CA SER A 313 8.02 22.03 2.65
C SER A 313 8.80 21.30 3.74
N THR A 314 8.60 21.67 5.01
CA THR A 314 9.45 21.29 6.16
C THR A 314 9.65 19.80 6.39
N ASP A 315 8.78 18.95 5.84
CA ASP A 315 8.87 17.48 5.89
C ASP A 315 9.87 16.89 4.88
N PHE A 316 10.56 17.73 4.11
CA PHE A 316 11.45 17.31 3.04
C PHE A 316 12.85 17.93 3.11
N TYR A 317 13.77 17.33 2.36
CA TYR A 317 15.13 17.83 2.18
C TYR A 317 15.23 18.85 1.05
N CYS A 318 16.08 19.86 1.25
CA CYS A 318 16.36 20.93 0.29
C CYS A 318 17.85 21.22 0.10
N PRO A 319 18.67 20.23 -0.33
CA PRO A 319 20.08 20.49 -0.64
C PRO A 319 20.23 21.57 -1.73
N PRO A 320 21.31 22.37 -1.70
CA PRO A 320 21.53 23.45 -2.67
C PRO A 320 21.78 22.95 -4.11
N THR A 321 22.15 21.68 -4.26
CA THR A 321 22.36 21.00 -5.55
C THR A 321 21.82 19.59 -5.46
N LEU A 322 21.46 18.99 -6.61
CA LEU A 322 21.03 17.60 -6.69
C LEU A 322 22.11 16.67 -6.12
N ARG A 323 21.73 15.78 -5.21
CA ARG A 323 22.63 14.82 -4.58
C ARG A 323 22.27 13.40 -5.00
N ALA A 324 23.22 12.68 -5.59
CA ALA A 324 23.08 11.26 -5.88
C ALA A 324 23.57 10.42 -4.70
N PHE A 325 22.81 9.38 -4.36
CA PHE A 325 23.11 8.43 -3.31
C PHE A 325 22.97 6.99 -3.82
N SER A 326 23.61 6.07 -3.12
CA SER A 326 23.47 4.64 -3.34
C SER A 326 23.25 3.91 -2.02
N ALA A 327 22.42 2.88 -2.04
CA ALA A 327 22.21 1.97 -0.92
C ALA A 327 22.18 0.52 -1.42
N THR A 328 22.23 -0.42 -0.49
CA THR A 328 22.03 -1.85 -0.78
C THR A 328 20.85 -2.36 0.01
N HIS A 329 19.83 -2.86 -0.68
CA HIS A 329 18.74 -3.59 -0.04
C HIS A 329 19.18 -5.02 0.20
N ARG A 330 18.90 -5.53 1.40
CA ARG A 330 19.22 -6.89 1.83
C ARG A 330 17.96 -7.53 2.42
N GLY A 331 17.44 -8.54 1.72
CA GLY A 331 16.32 -9.35 2.22
C GLY A 331 16.74 -10.26 3.37
N VAL A 332 15.75 -10.79 4.09
CA VAL A 332 15.97 -11.78 5.17
C VAL A 332 16.65 -13.06 4.63
N ASN A 333 16.41 -13.39 3.36
CA ASN A 333 17.09 -14.45 2.60
C ASN A 333 18.56 -14.15 2.24
N ALA A 334 19.13 -13.06 2.76
CA ALA A 334 20.47 -12.54 2.46
C ALA A 334 20.70 -12.16 0.98
N ALA A 335 19.66 -12.18 0.14
CA ALA A 335 19.75 -11.63 -1.21
C ALA A 335 19.95 -10.12 -1.14
N THR A 336 20.77 -9.59 -2.05
CA THR A 336 21.06 -8.16 -2.12
C THR A 336 20.70 -7.57 -3.46
N SER A 337 20.30 -6.30 -3.44
CA SER A 337 20.07 -5.46 -4.61
C SER A 337 20.70 -4.08 -4.38
N ALA A 338 21.51 -3.61 -5.32
CA ALA A 338 22.09 -2.27 -5.26
C ALA A 338 21.11 -1.27 -5.88
N VAL A 339 20.87 -0.17 -5.19
CA VAL A 339 19.96 0.88 -5.64
C VAL A 339 20.63 2.24 -5.60
N THR A 340 20.18 3.11 -6.50
CA THR A 340 20.59 4.51 -6.56
C THR A 340 19.36 5.39 -6.52
N PHE A 341 19.48 6.56 -5.91
CA PHE A 341 18.41 7.55 -5.82
C PHE A 341 19.00 8.96 -5.76
N ASN A 342 18.19 9.95 -6.12
CA ASN A 342 18.57 11.35 -6.07
C ASN A 342 17.77 12.08 -5.00
N VAL A 343 18.37 13.11 -4.41
CA VAL A 343 17.69 14.04 -3.52
C VAL A 343 17.87 15.45 -4.08
N GLY A 344 16.75 16.06 -4.46
CA GLY A 344 16.66 17.42 -4.98
C GLY A 344 16.08 18.39 -3.95
N ASN A 345 15.90 19.63 -4.38
CA ASN A 345 15.33 20.69 -3.55
C ASN A 345 13.81 20.75 -3.75
N VAL A 346 13.05 20.31 -2.74
CA VAL A 346 11.58 20.26 -2.82
C VAL A 346 10.94 21.64 -2.94
N ASP A 347 11.50 22.66 -2.27
CA ASP A 347 11.05 24.06 -2.37
C ASP A 347 11.28 24.66 -3.77
N ALA A 348 12.11 24.02 -4.60
CA ALA A 348 12.46 24.46 -5.95
C ALA A 348 11.80 23.62 -7.06
N LEU A 349 10.88 22.71 -6.73
CA LEU A 349 10.15 21.92 -7.72
C LEU A 349 9.21 22.79 -8.56
N ASN A 350 8.96 22.35 -9.79
CA ASN A 350 7.98 23.00 -10.64
C ASN A 350 6.57 22.72 -10.11
N GLY A 351 5.92 23.72 -9.51
CA GLY A 351 4.57 23.60 -8.95
C GLY A 351 3.45 23.28 -9.96
N SER A 352 3.75 23.22 -11.27
CA SER A 352 2.80 22.69 -12.28
C SER A 352 2.93 21.19 -12.51
N PHE A 353 3.92 20.52 -11.92
CA PHE A 353 4.20 19.10 -12.10
C PHE A 353 3.81 18.28 -10.88
N ASN A 354 3.54 16.99 -11.08
CA ASN A 354 3.02 16.11 -10.05
C ASN A 354 3.87 14.87 -9.82
N ALA A 355 4.82 14.55 -10.70
CA ALA A 355 5.71 13.40 -10.55
C ALA A 355 7.16 13.88 -10.48
N PHE A 356 7.89 13.47 -9.44
CA PHE A 356 9.26 13.91 -9.15
C PHE A 356 10.09 12.75 -8.62
N SER A 357 11.22 12.47 -9.28
CA SER A 357 12.11 11.35 -8.95
C SER A 357 13.00 11.61 -7.73
N GLU A 358 13.15 12.88 -7.36
CA GLU A 358 14.17 13.38 -6.45
C GLU A 358 13.60 13.91 -5.13
N VAL A 359 12.34 13.60 -4.83
CA VAL A 359 11.72 13.96 -3.55
C VAL A 359 12.15 12.99 -2.47
N ALA A 360 12.73 13.54 -1.40
CA ALA A 360 13.08 12.82 -0.20
C ALA A 360 12.94 13.68 1.06
N GLY A 361 12.75 13.04 2.22
CA GLY A 361 12.61 13.69 3.53
C GLY A 361 13.19 12.84 4.66
N PRO A 362 13.16 13.32 5.91
CA PRO A 362 13.71 12.59 7.04
C PRO A 362 12.81 11.43 7.51
N ASN A 363 13.44 10.33 7.94
CA ASN A 363 12.84 9.21 8.68
C ASN A 363 13.90 8.60 9.61
N ALA A 364 14.00 9.11 10.83
CA ALA A 364 15.13 8.79 11.70
C ALA A 364 15.21 7.27 11.99
N GLY A 365 16.34 6.65 11.62
CA GLY A 365 16.62 5.24 11.92
C GLY A 365 16.10 4.21 10.91
N SER A 366 15.47 4.64 9.82
CA SER A 366 14.86 3.75 8.82
C SER A 366 14.94 4.33 7.40
N PHE A 367 14.54 3.52 6.42
CA PHE A 367 14.29 3.94 5.05
C PHE A 367 12.88 3.52 4.66
N ASP A 368 12.07 4.48 4.28
CA ASP A 368 10.86 4.27 3.50
C ASP A 368 11.18 4.60 2.03
N TRP A 369 11.13 3.57 1.19
CA TRP A 369 11.30 3.70 -0.26
C TRP A 369 9.95 3.99 -0.91
N GLY A 370 9.53 5.26 -0.84
CA GLY A 370 8.24 5.69 -1.35
C GLY A 370 8.15 5.82 -2.88
N LEU A 371 7.08 6.44 -3.40
CA LEU A 371 6.76 6.46 -4.84
C LEU A 371 7.90 6.97 -5.74
N SER A 372 8.76 7.88 -5.26
CA SER A 372 9.98 8.29 -5.98
C SER A 372 10.88 7.11 -6.39
N PHE A 373 10.92 6.04 -5.59
CA PHE A 373 11.67 4.81 -5.88
C PHE A 373 11.07 3.99 -7.03
N PHE A 374 9.75 4.07 -7.25
CA PHE A 374 9.03 3.26 -8.24
C PHE A 374 9.23 3.75 -9.68
N PHE A 375 9.59 5.03 -9.88
CA PHE A 375 9.75 5.58 -11.23
C PHE A 375 10.85 4.87 -12.03
N GLY A 376 10.46 4.31 -13.18
CA GLY A 376 11.35 3.53 -14.04
C GLY A 376 11.63 2.11 -13.54
N ARG A 377 10.87 1.62 -12.56
CA ARG A 377 11.00 0.26 -12.02
C ARG A 377 9.73 -0.54 -12.22
N THR A 378 9.92 -1.85 -12.32
CA THR A 378 8.85 -2.84 -12.18
C THR A 378 8.99 -3.42 -10.77
N ILE A 379 8.10 -3.04 -9.86
CA ILE A 379 8.14 -3.49 -8.47
C ILE A 379 7.09 -4.57 -8.26
N PHE A 380 7.51 -5.73 -7.77
CA PHE A 380 6.65 -6.85 -7.43
C PHE A 380 6.42 -6.90 -5.92
N THR A 381 5.17 -7.07 -5.51
CA THR A 381 4.75 -7.27 -4.12
C THR A 381 4.10 -8.65 -4.01
N ALA A 382 4.81 -9.63 -3.43
CA ALA A 382 4.29 -10.99 -3.27
C ALA A 382 3.56 -11.14 -1.94
N ILE A 383 2.32 -11.64 -2.00
CA ILE A 383 1.46 -11.78 -0.82
C ILE A 383 1.89 -12.98 0.02
N GLU A 384 1.85 -12.84 1.33
CA GLU A 384 2.25 -13.85 2.31
C GLU A 384 1.58 -15.21 2.04
N GLY A 385 2.39 -16.28 2.09
CA GLY A 385 1.94 -17.65 1.89
C GLY A 385 1.43 -17.97 0.48
N GLN A 386 1.50 -17.04 -0.48
CA GLN A 386 1.12 -17.30 -1.86
C GLN A 386 2.31 -17.81 -2.68
N SER A 387 2.04 -18.75 -3.60
CA SER A 387 3.06 -19.33 -4.47
C SER A 387 3.31 -18.44 -5.69
N THR A 388 4.59 -18.21 -6.01
CA THR A 388 5.03 -17.43 -7.16
C THR A 388 6.24 -18.10 -7.81
N PRO A 389 6.68 -17.68 -9.01
CA PRO A 389 7.96 -18.11 -9.58
C PRO A 389 9.18 -17.77 -8.72
N GLY A 390 9.08 -16.76 -7.84
CA GLY A 390 10.15 -16.31 -6.94
C GLY A 390 10.22 -17.07 -5.61
N GLY A 391 9.32 -18.04 -5.40
CA GLY A 391 9.11 -18.73 -4.13
C GLY A 391 7.82 -18.27 -3.44
N THR A 392 7.59 -18.76 -2.22
CA THR A 392 6.42 -18.36 -1.43
C THR A 392 6.64 -16.97 -0.84
N GLY A 393 5.64 -16.07 -0.96
CA GLY A 393 5.66 -14.77 -0.29
C GLY A 393 5.66 -14.88 1.25
N PRO A 394 5.93 -13.79 1.99
CA PRO A 394 6.00 -12.41 1.51
C PRO A 394 7.40 -11.98 1.05
N TYR A 395 7.45 -11.20 -0.03
CA TYR A 395 8.69 -10.59 -0.51
C TYR A 395 8.42 -9.39 -1.43
N TRP A 396 9.46 -8.58 -1.63
CA TRP A 396 9.56 -7.61 -2.72
C TRP A 396 10.50 -8.13 -3.81
N ALA A 397 10.25 -7.82 -5.08
CA ALA A 397 11.23 -8.07 -6.14
C ALA A 397 11.24 -6.94 -7.16
N TYR A 398 12.40 -6.70 -7.79
CA TYR A 398 12.60 -5.73 -8.88
C TYR A 398 13.97 -5.89 -9.53
#